data_AF-A0A3D4P9S1-F1
#
_entry.id   AF-A0A3D4P9S1-F1
#
_cell.length_a   1.000
_cell.length_b   1.000
_cell.length_c   1.000
_cell.angle_alpha   90.00
_cell.angle_beta   90.00
_cell.angle_gamma   90.00
#
_symmetry.space_group_name_H-M   'P 1'
#
loop_
_entity.id
_entity.type
_entity.pdbx_description
1 polymer ?
#
loop_
_entity_poly.entity_id
_entity_poly.type
_entity_poly.pdbx_seq_one_letter_code
_entity_poly.pdbx_strand_id
1 'polypeptide(L)'
;MQRLTLLLILFTLSLSPTALLAETPVESNTESESVLLSKTRQLTFAGRRSGEGYFSADGTKLVFQSEREAGNPFFQIYLLDLETGDETRISPGTGKTTCAWIHPDGNRVLFASTQDDPEALEKQKAELELRESGKERRYSWDYDPEYNLFQYDLKSKEYQPLTKERGYDAEGSYSPDG
;
A
#
# COMPACT_ATOMS: atom_id res chain seq x y z
N MET A 1 22.93 -75.03 -27.13
CA MET A 1 23.67 -74.14 -26.20
C MET A 1 23.29 -72.69 -26.52
N GLN A 2 22.46 -72.07 -25.68
CA GLN A 2 22.47 -70.65 -25.31
C GLN A 2 21.20 -70.39 -24.48
N ARG A 3 21.36 -70.23 -23.16
CA ARG A 3 20.30 -69.77 -22.26
C ARG A 3 20.34 -68.24 -22.29
N LEU A 4 19.24 -67.61 -22.68
CA LEU A 4 19.08 -66.17 -22.69
C LEU A 4 18.59 -65.72 -21.31
N THR A 5 19.46 -65.09 -20.52
CA THR A 5 19.13 -64.52 -19.21
C THR A 5 18.56 -63.13 -19.41
N LEU A 6 17.29 -62.91 -19.10
CA LEU A 6 16.64 -61.61 -19.13
C LEU A 6 17.00 -60.86 -17.83
N LEU A 7 17.83 -59.82 -17.92
CA LEU A 7 18.19 -58.96 -16.80
C LEU A 7 17.15 -57.84 -16.68
N LEU A 8 16.28 -57.94 -15.67
CA LEU A 8 15.33 -56.88 -15.33
C LEU A 8 16.06 -55.81 -14.50
N ILE A 9 16.37 -54.66 -15.09
CA ILE A 9 16.95 -53.52 -14.35
C ILE A 9 15.78 -52.76 -13.71
N LEU A 10 15.63 -52.91 -12.40
CA LEU A 10 14.69 -52.12 -11.60
C LEU A 10 15.31 -50.74 -11.33
N PHE A 11 14.83 -49.70 -12.00
CA PHE A 11 15.19 -48.31 -11.66
C PHE A 11 14.37 -47.88 -10.44
N THR A 12 14.99 -47.85 -9.26
CA THR A 12 14.41 -47.19 -8.08
C THR A 12 14.61 -45.68 -8.23
N LEU A 13 13.53 -44.95 -8.54
CA LEU A 13 13.52 -43.48 -8.48
C LEU A 13 13.51 -43.08 -7.00
N SER A 14 14.63 -42.59 -6.47
CA SER A 14 14.64 -41.97 -5.14
C SER A 14 14.02 -40.58 -5.25
N LEU A 15 12.76 -40.43 -4.82
CA LEU A 15 12.19 -39.11 -4.56
C LEU A 15 12.89 -38.54 -3.31
N SER A 16 13.90 -37.71 -3.52
CA SER A 16 14.35 -36.79 -2.47
C SER A 16 13.28 -35.71 -2.31
N PRO A 17 12.67 -35.53 -1.12
CA PRO A 17 11.83 -34.37 -0.89
C PRO A 17 12.74 -33.15 -0.96
N THR A 18 12.59 -32.36 -2.02
CA THR A 18 13.15 -31.01 -2.04
C THR A 18 12.39 -30.25 -0.95
N ALA A 19 12.99 -30.12 0.23
CA ALA A 19 12.48 -29.22 1.23
C ALA A 19 12.48 -27.83 0.59
N LEU A 20 11.28 -27.31 0.32
CA LEU A 20 11.09 -25.92 0.00
C LEU A 20 11.56 -25.16 1.25
N LEU A 21 12.80 -24.65 1.21
CA LEU A 21 13.26 -23.73 2.23
C LEU A 21 12.34 -22.51 2.11
N ALA A 22 11.42 -22.38 3.06
CA ALA A 22 10.78 -21.10 3.30
C ALA A 22 11.91 -20.09 3.41
N GLU A 23 11.86 -19.03 2.59
CA GLU A 23 12.80 -17.93 2.72
C GLU A 23 12.72 -17.47 4.18
N THR A 24 13.83 -17.65 4.89
CA THR A 24 13.98 -17.11 6.24
C THR A 24 13.65 -15.61 6.14
N PRO A 25 12.81 -15.05 7.02
CA PRO A 25 12.59 -13.61 7.05
C PRO A 25 13.96 -12.94 7.00
N VAL A 26 14.17 -12.05 6.02
CA VAL A 26 15.40 -11.27 5.95
C VAL A 26 15.45 -10.50 7.26
N GLU A 27 16.29 -10.93 8.21
CA GLU A 27 16.60 -10.12 9.37
C GLU A 27 17.16 -8.81 8.82
N SER A 28 16.44 -7.71 9.05
CA SER A 28 16.90 -6.39 8.65
C SER A 28 18.27 -6.19 9.29
N ASN A 29 19.32 -6.03 8.48
CA ASN A 29 20.69 -5.84 8.96
C ASN A 29 20.84 -4.43 9.53
N THR A 30 20.17 -4.18 10.66
CA THR A 30 20.10 -2.89 11.38
C THR A 30 21.49 -2.37 11.75
N GLU A 31 22.47 -3.27 11.90
CA GLU A 31 23.86 -2.89 12.15
C GLU A 31 24.42 -1.99 11.04
N SER A 32 24.14 -2.30 9.77
CA SER A 32 24.61 -1.48 8.64
C SER A 32 23.89 -0.14 8.53
N GLU A 33 22.59 -0.11 8.84
CA GLU A 33 21.79 1.12 8.83
C GLU A 33 22.29 2.11 9.90
N SER A 34 22.60 1.61 11.10
CA SER A 34 23.06 2.43 12.23
C SER A 34 24.40 3.13 12.01
N VAL A 35 25.18 2.67 11.02
CA VAL A 35 26.43 3.33 10.59
C VAL A 35 26.14 4.64 9.86
N LEU A 36 25.02 4.70 9.12
CA LEU A 36 24.67 5.85 8.26
C LEU A 36 23.58 6.73 8.88
N LEU A 37 22.61 6.11 9.55
CA LEU A 37 21.47 6.78 10.15
C LEU A 37 21.59 6.71 11.66
N SER A 38 21.52 7.86 12.31
CA SER A 38 21.42 7.95 13.77
C SER A 38 20.09 8.57 14.17
N LYS A 39 19.57 8.20 15.34
CA LYS A 39 18.32 8.73 15.90
C LYS A 39 17.09 8.50 15.00
N THR A 40 17.05 7.38 14.30
CA THR A 40 15.85 6.96 13.57
C THR A 40 14.69 6.77 14.55
N ARG A 41 13.50 7.23 14.13
CA ARG A 41 12.27 7.10 14.92
C ARG A 41 11.17 6.60 14.02
N GLN A 42 10.54 5.49 14.41
CA GLN A 42 9.30 5.02 13.80
C GLN A 42 8.16 5.99 14.15
N LEU A 43 7.42 6.44 13.14
CA LEU A 43 6.31 7.38 13.31
C LEU A 43 4.94 6.68 13.31
N THR A 44 4.80 5.59 12.54
CA THR A 44 3.51 4.89 12.38
C THR A 44 3.59 3.47 12.94
N PHE A 45 2.58 3.07 13.71
CA PHE A 45 2.55 1.77 14.40
C PHE A 45 1.33 0.90 14.03
N ALA A 46 0.38 1.46 13.29
CA ALA A 46 -0.88 0.81 12.94
C ALA A 46 -0.95 0.43 11.46
N GLY A 47 -1.76 -0.59 11.18
CA GLY A 47 -2.05 -1.08 9.84
C GLY A 47 -1.23 -2.30 9.45
N ARG A 48 -1.70 -3.00 8.41
CA ARG A 48 -1.04 -4.17 7.81
C ARG A 48 0.14 -3.74 6.95
N ARG A 49 0.03 -2.59 6.29
CA ARG A 49 1.09 -1.95 5.49
C ARG A 49 0.93 -0.44 5.52
N SER A 50 2.04 0.25 5.33
CA SER A 50 2.10 1.68 5.10
C SER A 50 2.94 1.95 3.85
N GLY A 51 2.61 3.03 3.14
CA GLY A 51 3.22 3.39 1.87
C GLY A 51 3.71 4.83 1.86
N GLU A 52 3.55 5.50 0.72
CA GLU A 52 3.93 6.90 0.48
C GLU A 52 3.56 7.81 1.65
N GLY A 53 4.45 8.76 1.97
CA GLY A 53 4.17 9.80 2.95
C GLY A 53 5.03 11.05 2.77
N TYR A 54 4.47 12.20 3.12
CA TYR A 54 5.04 13.52 2.88
C TYR A 54 4.81 14.44 4.07
N PHE A 55 5.85 15.19 4.46
CA PHE A 55 5.76 16.17 5.53
C PHE A 55 5.07 17.46 5.04
N SER A 56 4.37 18.14 5.95
CA SER A 56 3.91 19.51 5.72
C SER A 56 5.10 20.47 5.59
N ALA A 57 4.87 21.63 4.95
CA ALA A 57 5.91 22.63 4.73
C ALA A 57 6.56 23.16 6.04
N ASP A 58 5.78 23.20 7.13
CA ASP A 58 6.25 23.58 8.47
C ASP A 58 6.85 22.40 9.27
N GLY A 59 6.78 21.17 8.73
CA GLY A 59 7.27 19.96 9.37
C GLY A 59 6.43 19.47 10.57
N THR A 60 5.25 20.04 10.82
CA THR A 60 4.41 19.66 11.98
C THR A 60 3.51 18.46 11.71
N LYS A 61 3.29 18.09 10.45
CA LYS A 61 2.40 17.01 10.03
C LYS A 61 3.05 16.07 9.03
N LEU A 62 2.56 14.84 9.00
CA LEU A 62 2.89 13.82 8.00
C LEU A 62 1.56 13.32 7.40
N VAL A 63 1.39 13.46 6.09
CA VAL A 63 0.34 12.72 5.37
C VAL A 63 0.92 11.41 4.86
N PHE A 64 0.19 10.31 4.97
CA PHE A 64 0.69 9.01 4.54
C PHE A 64 -0.42 8.01 4.19
N GLN A 65 -0.06 6.98 3.44
CA GLN A 65 -0.94 5.87 3.10
C GLN A 65 -0.81 4.73 4.11
N SER A 66 -1.94 4.11 4.49
CA SER A 66 -1.94 2.89 5.31
C SER A 66 -3.15 2.00 5.02
N GLU A 67 -2.93 0.68 5.05
CA GLU A 67 -4.02 -0.31 5.07
C GLU A 67 -4.33 -0.70 6.50
N ARG A 68 -5.36 -0.09 7.07
CA ARG A 68 -5.75 -0.34 8.46
C ARG A 68 -7.26 -0.41 8.69
N GLU A 69 -8.07 -0.19 7.65
CA GLU A 69 -9.53 -0.26 7.75
C GLU A 69 -10.01 -1.70 7.59
N ALA A 70 -10.81 -2.20 8.54
CA ALA A 70 -11.35 -3.56 8.44
C ALA A 70 -12.27 -3.75 7.22
N GLY A 71 -13.04 -2.71 6.85
CA GLY A 71 -13.98 -2.75 5.72
C GLY A 71 -13.39 -2.32 4.38
N ASN A 72 -12.14 -1.87 4.33
CA ASN A 72 -11.49 -1.46 3.10
C ASN A 72 -10.07 -2.05 3.04
N PRO A 73 -9.83 -3.04 2.15
CA PRO A 73 -8.54 -3.69 2.05
C PRO A 73 -7.48 -2.86 1.31
N PHE A 74 -7.81 -1.67 0.79
CA PHE A 74 -6.89 -0.83 0.04
C PHE A 74 -6.29 0.30 0.90
N PHE A 75 -5.19 0.88 0.43
CA PHE A 75 -4.58 2.03 1.07
C PHE A 75 -5.57 3.17 1.23
N GLN A 76 -5.62 3.72 2.44
CA GLN A 76 -6.33 4.94 2.80
C GLN A 76 -5.33 6.02 3.24
N ILE A 77 -5.70 7.28 3.08
CA ILE A 77 -4.87 8.43 3.47
C ILE A 77 -5.14 8.85 4.91
N TYR A 78 -4.07 9.02 5.68
CA TYR A 78 -4.05 9.48 7.05
C TYR A 78 -3.18 10.72 7.20
N LEU A 79 -3.54 11.57 8.16
CA LEU A 79 -2.76 12.71 8.61
C LEU A 79 -2.33 12.46 10.06
N LEU A 80 -1.02 12.48 10.30
CA LEU A 80 -0.39 12.43 11.61
C LEU A 80 0.08 13.83 11.98
N ASP A 81 -0.32 14.31 13.15
CA ASP A 81 0.27 15.47 13.79
C ASP A 81 1.48 15.05 14.63
N LEU A 82 2.65 15.59 14.32
CA LEU A 82 3.93 15.14 14.89
C LEU A 82 4.21 15.71 16.28
N GLU A 83 3.51 16.78 16.68
CA GLU A 83 3.62 17.37 18.00
C GLU A 83 2.79 16.60 19.03
N THR A 84 1.55 16.26 18.66
CA THR A 84 0.58 15.58 19.53
C THR A 84 0.63 14.07 19.42
N GLY A 85 1.00 13.53 18.25
CA GLY A 85 0.88 12.12 17.92
C GLY A 85 -0.52 11.72 17.44
N ASP A 86 -1.44 12.67 17.27
CA ASP A 86 -2.80 12.40 16.83
C ASP A 86 -2.81 11.98 15.35
N GLU A 87 -3.47 10.86 15.06
CA GLU A 87 -3.68 10.36 13.70
C GLU A 87 -5.16 10.44 13.32
N THR A 88 -5.45 10.91 12.10
CA THR A 88 -6.81 10.96 11.56
C THR A 88 -6.87 10.48 10.12
N ARG A 89 -7.92 9.73 9.75
CA ARG A 89 -8.19 9.39 8.36
C ARG A 89 -8.77 10.61 7.66
N ILE A 90 -8.17 11.03 6.56
CA ILE A 90 -8.65 12.16 5.76
C ILE A 90 -9.28 11.74 4.43
N SER A 91 -9.11 10.48 4.05
CA SER A 91 -9.79 9.88 2.91
C SER A 91 -11.20 9.36 3.28
N PRO A 92 -12.10 9.17 2.30
CA PRO A 92 -13.49 8.79 2.56
C PRO A 92 -13.67 7.43 3.25
N GLY A 93 -12.70 6.52 3.15
CA GLY A 93 -12.86 5.12 3.57
C GLY A 93 -13.38 4.19 2.46
N THR A 94 -13.76 4.74 1.31
CA THR A 94 -14.28 3.99 0.15
C THR A 94 -13.34 4.14 -1.05
N GLY A 95 -13.25 3.08 -1.86
CA GLY A 95 -12.33 3.02 -2.99
C GLY A 95 -10.87 2.89 -2.57
N LYS A 96 -9.99 3.03 -3.55
CA LYS A 96 -8.53 3.11 -3.37
C LYS A 96 -8.12 4.57 -3.22
N THR A 97 -6.98 4.81 -2.58
CA THR A 97 -6.37 6.14 -2.54
C THR A 97 -4.86 6.05 -2.72
N THR A 98 -4.27 7.10 -3.31
CA THR A 98 -2.83 7.21 -3.47
C THR A 98 -2.34 8.67 -3.53
N CYS A 99 -1.02 8.88 -3.53
CA CYS A 99 -0.32 10.13 -3.86
C CYS A 99 -0.87 11.36 -3.14
N ALA A 100 -0.82 11.33 -1.80
CA ALA A 100 -1.30 12.44 -1.00
C ALA A 100 -0.25 13.55 -0.83
N TRP A 101 -0.67 14.81 -0.74
CA TRP A 101 0.21 15.96 -0.54
C TRP A 101 -0.46 17.05 0.29
N ILE A 102 0.22 17.56 1.33
CA ILE A 102 -0.29 18.66 2.14
C ILE A 102 -0.02 19.98 1.41
N HIS A 103 -1.05 20.77 1.16
CA HIS A 103 -0.93 22.09 0.55
C HIS A 103 -0.03 23.01 1.41
N PRO A 104 0.81 23.90 0.83
CA PRO A 104 1.71 24.79 1.60
C PRO A 104 1.03 25.65 2.67
N ASP A 105 -0.26 25.98 2.50
CA ASP A 105 -1.07 26.68 3.50
C ASP A 105 -1.42 25.85 4.75
N GLY A 106 -1.14 24.55 4.74
CA GLY A 106 -1.38 23.61 5.84
C GLY A 106 -2.85 23.26 6.10
N ASN A 107 -3.80 23.78 5.31
CA ASN A 107 -5.24 23.61 5.55
C ASN A 107 -5.91 22.63 4.59
N ARG A 108 -5.22 22.23 3.52
CA ARG A 108 -5.76 21.39 2.46
C ARG A 108 -4.83 20.23 2.14
N VAL A 109 -5.41 19.12 1.70
CA VAL A 109 -4.67 17.93 1.29
C VAL A 109 -5.15 17.46 -0.08
N LEU A 110 -4.23 17.35 -1.02
CA LEU A 110 -4.45 16.67 -2.30
C LEU A 110 -4.30 15.16 -2.10
N PHE A 111 -5.11 14.35 -2.77
CA PHE A 111 -4.87 12.92 -2.96
C PHE A 111 -5.64 12.40 -4.17
N ALA A 112 -5.22 11.27 -4.73
CA ALA A 112 -5.98 10.56 -5.75
C ALA A 112 -6.92 9.54 -5.09
N SER A 113 -8.14 9.39 -5.60
CA SER A 113 -9.08 8.40 -5.12
C SER A 113 -9.99 7.84 -6.20
N THR A 114 -10.40 6.58 -6.02
CA THR A 114 -11.48 5.95 -6.80
C THR A 114 -12.82 5.99 -6.04
N GLN A 115 -13.01 6.96 -5.13
CA GLN A 115 -14.23 7.06 -4.29
C GLN A 115 -15.53 7.18 -5.09
N ASP A 116 -15.46 7.76 -6.29
CA ASP A 116 -16.61 8.02 -7.16
C ASP A 116 -16.85 6.86 -8.15
N ASP A 117 -16.02 5.81 -8.12
CA ASP A 117 -16.22 4.59 -8.88
C ASP A 117 -17.48 3.85 -8.36
N PRO A 118 -18.52 3.64 -9.19
CA PRO A 118 -19.71 2.90 -8.76
C PRO A 118 -19.42 1.46 -8.35
N GLU A 119 -18.29 0.87 -8.77
CA GLU A 119 -17.86 -0.47 -8.41
C GLU A 119 -16.92 -0.51 -7.20
N ALA A 120 -16.62 0.63 -6.56
CA ALA A 120 -15.63 0.71 -5.47
C ALA A 120 -15.89 -0.28 -4.33
N LEU A 121 -17.13 -0.39 -3.87
CA LEU A 121 -17.51 -1.31 -2.78
C LEU A 121 -17.43 -2.78 -3.19
N GLU A 122 -17.83 -3.10 -4.43
CA GLU A 122 -17.71 -4.47 -4.96
C GLU A 122 -16.24 -4.87 -5.13
N LYS A 123 -15.39 -3.97 -5.62
CA LYS A 123 -13.93 -4.16 -5.70
C LYS A 123 -13.31 -4.40 -4.32
N GLN A 124 -13.75 -3.68 -3.28
CA GLN A 124 -13.29 -3.90 -1.90
C GLN A 124 -13.69 -5.29 -1.40
N LYS A 125 -14.95 -5.67 -1.59
CA LYS A 125 -15.45 -6.99 -1.19
C LYS A 125 -14.70 -8.11 -1.89
N ALA A 126 -14.51 -8.01 -3.21
CA ALA A 126 -13.78 -8.99 -4.00
C ALA A 126 -12.31 -9.14 -3.53
N GLU A 127 -11.64 -8.05 -3.17
CA GLU A 127 -10.29 -8.09 -2.63
C GLU A 127 -10.24 -8.76 -1.24
N LEU A 128 -11.23 -8.51 -0.37
CA LEU A 128 -11.33 -9.19 0.93
C LEU A 128 -11.53 -10.70 0.74
N GLU A 129 -12.48 -11.11 -0.10
CA GLU A 129 -12.73 -12.53 -0.44
C GLU A 129 -11.49 -13.21 -1.04
N LEU A 130 -10.75 -12.49 -1.90
CA LEU A 130 -9.49 -12.98 -2.46
C LEU A 130 -8.46 -13.22 -1.36
N ARG A 131 -8.29 -12.27 -0.42
CA ARG A 131 -7.35 -12.41 0.71
C ARG A 131 -7.75 -13.55 1.63
N GLU A 132 -9.04 -13.70 1.94
CA GLU A 132 -9.56 -14.80 2.75
C GLU A 132 -9.33 -16.17 2.09
N SER A 133 -9.37 -16.24 0.75
CA SER A 133 -9.08 -17.47 0.01
C SER A 133 -7.61 -17.93 0.11
N GLY A 134 -6.71 -17.07 0.61
CA GLY A 134 -5.27 -17.35 0.70
C GLY A 134 -4.55 -17.35 -0.64
N LYS A 135 -5.21 -16.97 -1.74
CA LYS A 135 -4.58 -16.83 -3.05
C LYS A 135 -3.72 -15.57 -3.07
N GLU A 136 -2.44 -15.74 -3.37
CA GLU A 136 -1.52 -14.62 -3.56
C GLU A 136 -1.44 -14.23 -5.03
N ARG A 137 -1.39 -12.92 -5.28
CA ARG A 137 -1.05 -12.35 -6.59
C ARG A 137 0.31 -11.67 -6.49
N ARG A 138 1.11 -11.77 -7.55
CA ARG A 138 2.30 -10.93 -7.68
C ARG A 138 1.86 -9.47 -7.62
N TYR A 139 2.60 -8.66 -6.85
CA TYR A 139 2.41 -7.23 -6.83
C TYR A 139 2.45 -6.67 -8.25
N SER A 140 1.44 -5.88 -8.59
CA SER A 140 1.41 -5.07 -9.79
C SER A 140 0.95 -3.68 -9.37
N TRP A 141 1.66 -2.67 -9.85
CA TRP A 141 1.09 -1.33 -9.85
C TRP A 141 -0.14 -1.37 -10.75
N ASP A 142 -1.31 -1.04 -10.22
CA ASP A 142 -2.49 -0.86 -11.06
C ASP A 142 -2.62 0.62 -11.41
N TYR A 143 -2.90 0.86 -12.68
CA TYR A 143 -3.23 2.19 -13.18
C TYR A 143 -4.75 2.24 -13.33
N ASP A 144 -5.47 2.14 -12.20
CA ASP A 144 -6.94 2.16 -12.19
C ASP A 144 -7.44 3.45 -12.88
N PRO A 145 -8.18 3.35 -14.00
CA PRO A 145 -8.64 4.52 -14.75
C PRO A 145 -9.77 5.30 -14.06
N GLU A 146 -10.19 4.87 -12.87
CA GLU A 146 -11.21 5.56 -12.06
C GLU A 146 -10.59 6.47 -11.00
N TYR A 147 -9.24 6.59 -10.96
CA TYR A 147 -8.59 7.58 -10.09
C TYR A 147 -8.88 9.00 -10.56
N ASN A 148 -9.40 9.82 -9.65
CA ASN A 148 -9.50 11.27 -9.80
C ASN A 148 -8.74 11.97 -8.67
N LEU A 149 -8.29 13.20 -8.91
CA LEU A 149 -7.66 14.04 -7.89
C LEU A 149 -8.72 14.76 -7.07
N PHE A 150 -8.57 14.74 -5.75
CA PHE A 150 -9.42 15.43 -4.79
C PHE A 150 -8.58 16.34 -3.90
N GLN A 151 -9.13 17.52 -3.61
CA GLN A 151 -8.66 18.38 -2.54
C GLN A 151 -9.60 18.23 -1.34
N TYR A 152 -9.05 17.83 -0.20
CA TYR A 152 -9.76 17.80 1.08
C TYR A 152 -9.41 18.99 1.94
N ASP A 153 -10.42 19.67 2.46
CA ASP A 153 -10.25 20.78 3.39
C ASP A 153 -10.31 20.29 4.85
N LEU A 154 -9.24 20.55 5.60
CA LEU A 154 -9.09 20.00 6.95
C LEU A 154 -10.09 20.57 7.96
N LYS A 155 -10.69 21.73 7.69
CA LYS A 155 -11.62 22.40 8.60
C LYS A 155 -13.07 21.99 8.33
N SER A 156 -13.49 22.15 7.08
CA SER A 156 -14.85 21.84 6.63
C SER A 156 -15.09 20.35 6.42
N LYS A 157 -14.02 19.57 6.23
CA LYS A 157 -14.07 18.13 5.94
C LYS A 157 -14.72 17.80 4.59
N GLU A 158 -14.77 18.79 3.70
CA GLU A 158 -15.33 18.67 2.36
C GLU A 158 -14.28 18.17 1.36
N TYR A 159 -14.74 17.41 0.37
CA TYR A 159 -13.94 16.94 -0.76
C TYR A 159 -14.32 17.72 -2.02
N GLN A 160 -13.33 18.34 -2.65
CA GLN A 160 -13.48 19.00 -3.94
C GLN A 160 -12.78 18.18 -5.02
N PRO A 161 -13.50 17.64 -6.02
CA PRO A 161 -12.87 17.01 -7.16
C PRO A 161 -12.12 18.07 -7.99
N LEU A 162 -10.88 17.79 -8.35
CA LEU A 162 -10.03 18.61 -9.21
C LEU A 162 -9.99 18.07 -10.65
N THR A 163 -10.19 16.76 -10.81
CA THR A 163 -10.34 16.10 -12.11
C THR A 163 -11.64 15.31 -12.14
N LYS A 164 -12.05 14.93 -13.36
CA LYS A 164 -13.31 14.21 -13.64
C LYS A 164 -13.25 13.33 -14.88
N GLU A 165 -12.12 13.39 -15.59
CA GLU A 165 -11.98 12.70 -16.87
C GLU A 165 -11.47 11.30 -16.60
N ARG A 166 -11.93 10.34 -17.39
CA ARG A 166 -11.53 8.95 -17.18
C ARG A 166 -10.04 8.78 -17.52
N GLY A 167 -9.26 8.29 -16.56
CA GLY A 167 -7.82 8.19 -16.66
C GLY A 167 -7.19 7.86 -15.32
N TYR A 168 -5.87 7.65 -15.31
CA TYR A 168 -5.13 7.52 -14.06
C TYR A 168 -4.69 8.92 -13.62
N ASP A 169 -5.57 9.65 -12.94
CA ASP A 169 -5.25 10.96 -12.39
C ASP A 169 -4.70 10.80 -10.97
N ALA A 170 -3.38 10.65 -10.87
CA ALA A 170 -2.65 10.52 -9.62
C ALA A 170 -1.30 11.24 -9.68
N GLU A 171 -0.45 11.06 -8.65
CA GLU A 171 0.92 11.58 -8.61
C GLU A 171 1.05 13.12 -8.64
N GLY A 172 -0.05 13.83 -8.33
CA GLY A 172 -0.05 15.28 -8.22
C GLY A 172 0.58 15.80 -6.93
N SER A 173 1.14 17.01 -6.99
CA SER A 173 1.63 17.75 -5.83
C SER A 173 1.34 19.24 -5.99
N TYR A 174 1.41 19.99 -4.91
CA TYR A 174 1.32 21.46 -4.96
C TYR A 174 2.69 22.08 -5.17
N SER A 175 2.72 23.20 -5.89
CA SER A 175 3.91 24.04 -5.95
C SER A 175 4.15 24.72 -4.60
N PRO A 176 5.38 25.19 -4.29
CA PRO A 176 5.65 25.81 -2.99
C PRO A 176 4.81 27.05 -2.67
N ASP A 177 4.31 27.76 -3.68
CA ASP A 177 3.45 28.95 -3.56
C ASP A 177 1.94 28.65 -3.67
N GLY A 178 1.55 27.38 -3.83
CA GLY A 178 0.17 26.90 -3.89
C GLY A 178 -0.29 26.57 -5.30
#